data_AF-A0A2D5THK1-F1
#
_entry.id   AF-A0A2D5THK1-F1
#
_cell.length_a   1.000
_cell.length_b   1.000
_cell.length_c   1.000
_cell.angle_alpha   90.00
_cell.angle_beta   90.00
_cell.angle_gamma   90.00
#
_symmetry.space_group_name_H-M   'P 1'
#
loop_
_entity.id
_entity.type
_entity.pdbx_description
1 polymer ?
#
loop_
_entity_poly.entity_id
_entity_poly.type
_entity_poly.pdbx_seq_one_letter_code
_entity_poly.pdbx_strand_id
1 'polypeptide(L)'
;DWNELISRDDVVMIDTRNDYEVAIGTFLGSVDPQTKSFSEFPKWWKENKDRFHNKKVAMFCTGGIRCEKSTNYLIGEGVEDVYHLKGGILKYLENVHKEESIWNGQCFVFDSRVSVGHGLKEGEYKLCFACRMPLSPADFDKPEYEHGVTCHQCINQHTEDRKERFRERQKQVALAVKRGTQHIGG
;
A
#
# COMPACT_ATOMS: atom_id res chain seq x y z
N ASP A 1 1.52 22.69 -10.24
CA ASP A 1 0.69 21.91 -9.30
C ASP A 1 0.93 20.39 -9.50
N TRP A 2 0.55 19.50 -8.57
CA TRP A 2 0.75 18.04 -8.75
C TRP A 2 -0.21 17.44 -9.79
N ASN A 3 -1.49 17.80 -9.75
CA ASN A 3 -2.48 17.34 -10.72
C ASN A 3 -2.13 17.84 -12.14
N GLU A 4 -1.68 19.10 -12.26
CA GLU A 4 -1.16 19.62 -13.53
C GLU A 4 0.02 18.80 -14.05
N LEU A 5 1.00 18.50 -13.20
CA LEU A 5 2.18 17.72 -13.60
C LEU A 5 1.77 16.35 -14.13
N ILE A 6 0.97 15.61 -13.38
CA ILE A 6 0.61 14.22 -13.71
C ILE A 6 -0.43 14.10 -14.82
N SER A 7 -1.05 15.20 -15.23
CA SER A 7 -1.98 15.24 -16.38
C SER A 7 -1.28 15.31 -17.75
N ARG A 8 0.04 15.51 -17.76
CA ARG A 8 0.80 15.71 -19.00
C ARG A 8 1.21 14.38 -19.64
N ASP A 9 1.10 14.29 -20.96
CA ASP A 9 1.48 13.10 -21.73
C ASP A 9 2.98 12.77 -21.68
N ASP A 10 3.84 13.77 -21.38
CA ASP A 10 5.29 13.61 -21.24
C ASP A 10 5.71 13.14 -19.84
N VAL A 11 4.77 12.94 -18.92
CA VAL A 11 5.03 12.51 -17.53
C VAL A 11 4.61 11.06 -17.34
N VAL A 12 5.49 10.27 -16.73
CA VAL A 12 5.15 8.95 -16.19
C VAL A 12 5.06 9.05 -14.68
N MET A 13 3.98 8.51 -14.13
CA MET A 13 3.77 8.44 -12.69
C MET A 13 4.12 7.05 -12.17
N ILE A 14 4.94 6.95 -11.13
CA ILE A 14 5.37 5.67 -10.56
C ILE A 14 5.02 5.62 -9.08
N ASP A 15 4.27 4.60 -8.69
CA ASP A 15 3.97 4.31 -7.30
C ASP A 15 5.18 3.61 -6.67
N THR A 16 5.80 4.21 -5.67
CA THR A 16 6.99 3.64 -5.02
C THR A 16 6.65 2.82 -3.78
N ARG A 17 5.36 2.55 -3.58
CA ARG A 17 4.86 1.74 -2.47
C ARG A 17 4.95 0.26 -2.75
N ASN A 18 4.76 -0.55 -1.71
CA ASN A 18 4.71 -1.99 -1.87
C ASN A 18 3.37 -2.40 -2.48
N ASP A 19 3.34 -3.55 -3.14
CA ASP A 19 2.18 -4.11 -3.83
C ASP A 19 0.87 -4.09 -3.02
N TYR A 20 0.93 -4.45 -1.73
CA TYR A 20 -0.25 -4.47 -0.87
C TYR A 20 -0.84 -3.07 -0.60
N GLU A 21 -0.01 -2.02 -0.68
CA GLU A 21 -0.46 -0.64 -0.53
C GLU A 21 -1.10 -0.13 -1.83
N VAL A 22 -0.57 -0.55 -2.99
CA VAL A 22 -1.11 -0.22 -4.31
C VAL A 22 -2.46 -0.89 -4.53
N ALA A 23 -2.59 -2.15 -4.09
CA ALA A 23 -3.79 -2.97 -4.27
C ALA A 23 -5.08 -2.33 -3.71
N ILE A 24 -4.96 -1.47 -2.70
CA ILE A 24 -6.13 -0.84 -2.06
C ILE A 24 -6.44 0.57 -2.56
N GLY A 25 -5.55 1.16 -3.35
CA GLY A 25 -5.75 2.45 -3.97
C GLY A 25 -4.46 3.05 -4.49
N THR A 26 -4.52 3.75 -5.61
CA THR A 26 -3.39 4.45 -6.25
C THR A 26 -3.89 5.56 -7.16
N PHE A 27 -3.00 6.36 -7.74
CA PHE A 27 -3.36 7.35 -8.74
C PHE A 27 -3.69 6.67 -10.07
N LEU A 28 -4.78 7.09 -10.73
CA LEU A 28 -5.16 6.57 -12.03
C LEU A 28 -4.02 6.77 -13.04
N GLY A 29 -3.65 5.70 -13.75
CA GLY A 29 -2.58 5.72 -14.75
C GLY A 29 -1.15 5.61 -14.19
N SER A 30 -0.97 5.47 -12.87
CA SER A 30 0.36 5.22 -12.33
C SER A 30 0.86 3.82 -12.65
N VAL A 31 2.17 3.71 -12.88
CA VAL A 31 2.89 2.45 -13.00
C VAL A 31 3.06 1.84 -11.61
N ASP A 32 2.62 0.58 -11.46
CA ASP A 32 2.87 -0.25 -10.29
C ASP A 32 4.11 -1.14 -10.53
N PRO A 33 5.20 -0.93 -9.78
CA PRO A 33 6.38 -1.80 -9.82
C PRO A 33 6.16 -3.23 -9.31
N GLN A 34 5.06 -3.49 -8.60
CA GLN A 34 4.73 -4.76 -7.95
C GLN A 34 5.82 -5.26 -6.99
N THR A 35 6.52 -4.32 -6.35
CA THR A 35 7.58 -4.64 -5.39
C THR A 35 6.97 -5.12 -4.07
N LYS A 36 7.56 -6.16 -3.47
CA LYS A 36 7.19 -6.60 -2.11
C LYS A 36 7.81 -5.71 -1.04
N SER A 37 8.95 -5.11 -1.38
CA SER A 37 9.70 -4.20 -0.52
C SER A 37 10.32 -3.06 -1.33
N PHE A 38 10.43 -1.87 -0.73
CA PHE A 38 11.07 -0.73 -1.39
C PHE A 38 12.52 -0.99 -1.83
N SER A 39 13.25 -1.90 -1.17
CA SER A 39 14.60 -2.32 -1.58
C SER A 39 14.67 -2.97 -2.95
N GLU A 40 13.54 -3.46 -3.51
CA GLU A 40 13.47 -4.02 -4.85
C GLU A 40 13.37 -2.95 -5.94
N PHE A 41 13.00 -1.71 -5.58
CA PHE A 41 12.78 -0.63 -6.53
C PHE A 41 13.99 -0.34 -7.44
N PRO A 42 15.25 -0.29 -6.94
CA PRO A 42 16.42 -0.10 -7.80
C PRO A 42 16.58 -1.20 -8.87
N LYS A 43 16.28 -2.45 -8.51
CA LYS A 43 16.32 -3.57 -9.46
C LYS A 43 15.24 -3.40 -10.52
N TRP A 44 14.00 -3.16 -10.09
CA TRP A 44 12.87 -2.93 -11.00
C TRP A 44 13.14 -1.77 -11.97
N TRP A 45 13.70 -0.67 -11.47
CA TRP A 45 14.05 0.49 -12.28
C TRP A 45 15.03 0.12 -13.38
N LYS A 46 16.14 -0.57 -13.06
CA LYS A 46 17.14 -0.99 -14.04
C LYS A 46 16.57 -1.88 -15.14
N GLU A 47 15.60 -2.73 -14.80
CA GLU A 47 14.94 -3.64 -15.74
C GLU A 47 13.88 -2.93 -16.62
N ASN A 48 13.41 -1.74 -16.23
CA ASN A 48 12.29 -1.05 -16.90
C ASN A 48 12.62 0.34 -17.46
N LYS A 49 13.76 0.94 -17.09
CA LYS A 49 14.08 2.35 -17.37
C LYS A 49 13.97 2.74 -18.85
N ASP A 50 14.31 1.83 -19.76
CA ASP A 50 14.29 2.10 -21.20
C ASP A 50 12.87 2.43 -21.72
N ARG A 51 11.84 1.92 -21.03
CA ARG A 51 10.42 2.19 -21.34
C ARG A 51 10.00 3.61 -20.98
N PHE A 52 10.80 4.30 -20.17
CA PHE A 52 10.56 5.67 -19.71
C PHE A 52 11.51 6.68 -20.38
N HIS A 53 12.20 6.26 -21.46
CA HIS A 53 13.05 7.15 -22.24
C HIS A 53 12.26 8.39 -22.72
N ASN A 54 12.87 9.57 -22.59
CA ASN A 54 12.26 10.88 -22.86
C ASN A 54 11.00 11.21 -22.05
N LYS A 55 10.71 10.48 -20.97
CA LYS A 55 9.63 10.82 -20.04
C LYS A 55 10.18 11.48 -18.80
N LYS A 56 9.39 12.41 -18.27
CA LYS A 56 9.58 12.98 -16.93
C LYS A 56 9.03 12.02 -15.91
N VAL A 57 9.75 11.77 -14.82
CA VAL A 57 9.36 10.78 -13.82
C VAL A 57 8.77 11.48 -12.61
N ALA A 58 7.49 11.27 -12.34
CA ALA A 58 6.81 11.72 -11.13
C ALA A 58 6.57 10.55 -10.18
N MET A 59 7.12 10.62 -8.97
CA MET A 59 7.00 9.54 -7.97
C MET A 59 6.17 9.96 -6.76
N PHE A 60 5.47 9.01 -6.17
CA PHE A 60 4.72 9.24 -4.94
C PHE A 60 4.78 8.03 -4.00
N CYS A 61 4.50 8.29 -2.72
CA CYS A 61 4.31 7.29 -1.68
C CYS A 61 3.41 7.90 -0.59
N THR A 62 3.12 7.15 0.47
CA THR A 62 2.18 7.57 1.54
C THR A 62 2.55 8.92 2.17
N GLY A 63 3.79 9.09 2.65
CA GLY A 63 4.22 10.28 3.40
C GLY A 63 5.48 10.99 2.88
N GLY A 64 5.98 10.62 1.71
CA GLY A 64 7.12 11.29 1.04
C GLY A 64 8.50 10.68 1.28
N ILE A 65 8.75 9.98 2.40
CA ILE A 65 10.10 9.47 2.75
C ILE A 65 10.70 8.54 1.68
N ARG A 66 9.92 7.61 1.12
CA ARG A 66 10.40 6.73 0.03
C ARG A 66 10.71 7.53 -1.24
N CYS A 67 9.94 8.57 -1.50
CA CYS A 67 10.13 9.42 -2.66
C CYS A 67 11.42 10.24 -2.59
N GLU A 68 11.81 10.73 -1.40
CA GLU A 68 13.10 11.40 -1.25
C GLU A 68 14.25 10.46 -1.64
N LYS A 69 14.18 9.19 -1.20
CA LYS A 69 15.17 8.17 -1.54
C LYS A 69 15.14 7.79 -3.02
N SER A 70 13.96 7.55 -3.59
CA SER A 70 13.83 7.15 -4.99
C SER A 70 14.19 8.29 -5.95
N THR A 71 13.84 9.53 -5.62
CA THR A 71 14.26 10.71 -6.39
C THR A 71 15.79 10.83 -6.43
N ASN A 72 16.45 10.75 -5.27
CA ASN A 72 17.91 10.80 -5.22
C ASN A 72 18.56 9.63 -5.99
N TYR A 73 17.95 8.44 -5.91
CA TYR A 73 18.40 7.28 -6.67
C TYR A 73 18.31 7.52 -8.19
N LEU A 74 17.17 7.99 -8.70
CA LEU A 74 16.99 8.24 -10.14
C LEU A 74 17.91 9.35 -10.66
N ILE A 75 18.09 10.42 -9.88
CA ILE A 75 19.07 11.47 -10.21
C ILE A 75 20.49 10.86 -10.32
N GLY A 76 20.86 9.97 -9.40
CA GLY A 76 22.14 9.26 -9.45
C GLY A 76 22.28 8.30 -10.63
N GLU A 77 21.18 7.77 -11.17
CA GLU A 77 21.14 6.96 -12.40
C GLU A 77 21.13 7.83 -13.67
N GLY A 78 21.19 9.16 -13.55
CA GLY A 78 21.27 10.11 -14.66
C GLY A 78 19.92 10.53 -15.24
N VAL A 79 18.81 10.33 -14.52
CA VAL A 79 17.51 10.85 -14.94
C VAL A 79 17.44 12.34 -14.62
N GLU A 80 17.23 13.17 -15.63
CA GLU A 80 17.24 14.63 -15.50
C GLU A 80 15.96 15.17 -14.83
N ASP A 81 14.80 14.80 -15.38
CA ASP A 81 13.51 15.31 -14.95
C ASP A 81 12.81 14.37 -13.95
N VAL A 82 13.20 14.48 -12.68
CA VAL A 82 12.64 13.68 -11.58
C VAL A 82 11.87 14.57 -10.60
N TYR A 83 10.62 14.23 -10.36
CA TYR A 83 9.71 14.92 -9.46
C TYR A 83 9.14 13.94 -8.42
N HIS A 84 8.72 14.46 -7.28
CA HIS A 84 7.90 13.69 -6.35
C HIS A 84 6.79 14.51 -5.68
N LEU A 85 5.78 13.80 -5.20
CA LEU A 85 4.69 14.38 -4.43
C LEU A 85 5.18 14.78 -3.03
N LYS A 86 5.37 16.09 -2.81
CA LYS A 86 5.80 16.63 -1.53
C LYS A 86 4.75 16.39 -0.44
N GLY A 87 5.15 15.75 0.66
CA GLY A 87 4.24 15.34 1.74
C GLY A 87 3.45 14.06 1.45
N GLY A 88 3.64 13.44 0.28
CA GLY A 88 3.02 12.18 -0.10
C GLY A 88 1.50 12.25 -0.30
N ILE A 89 0.91 11.07 -0.46
CA ILE A 89 -0.52 10.89 -0.68
C ILE A 89 -1.34 11.48 0.47
N LEU A 90 -0.87 11.39 1.72
CA LEU A 90 -1.61 11.93 2.86
C LEU A 90 -1.85 13.44 2.73
N LYS A 91 -0.80 14.21 2.42
CA LYS A 91 -0.95 15.65 2.20
C LYS A 91 -1.83 15.95 0.99
N TYR A 92 -1.76 15.13 -0.05
CA TYR A 92 -2.62 15.28 -1.22
C TYR A 92 -4.10 15.05 -0.87
N LEU A 93 -4.44 13.96 -0.17
CA LEU A 93 -5.81 13.65 0.24
C LEU A 93 -6.39 14.62 1.26
N GLU A 94 -5.54 15.31 2.02
CA GLU A 94 -5.93 16.38 2.95
C GLU A 94 -6.31 17.67 2.21
N ASN A 95 -5.56 18.04 1.16
CA ASN A 95 -5.64 19.38 0.57
C ASN A 95 -6.38 19.44 -0.77
N VAL A 96 -6.48 18.32 -1.51
CA VAL A 96 -7.11 18.27 -2.83
C VAL A 96 -8.53 17.74 -2.71
N HIS A 97 -9.49 18.48 -3.28
CA HIS A 97 -10.89 18.07 -3.32
C HIS A 97 -11.07 16.80 -4.16
N LYS A 98 -12.03 15.96 -3.76
CA LYS A 98 -12.25 14.65 -4.39
C LYS A 98 -12.61 14.79 -5.88
N GLU A 99 -13.35 15.84 -6.22
CA GLU A 99 -13.82 16.15 -7.57
C GLU A 99 -12.67 16.55 -8.51
N GLU A 100 -11.57 17.05 -7.96
CA GLU A 100 -10.36 17.45 -8.69
C GLU A 100 -9.27 16.36 -8.66
N SER A 101 -9.58 15.21 -8.05
CA SER A 101 -8.61 14.19 -7.75
C SER A 101 -8.69 13.01 -8.71
N ILE A 102 -7.53 12.52 -9.14
CA ILE A 102 -7.42 11.25 -9.88
C ILE A 102 -6.99 10.08 -8.99
N TRP A 103 -7.01 10.27 -7.66
CA TRP A 103 -6.78 9.19 -6.71
C TRP A 103 -7.97 8.23 -6.70
N ASN A 104 -7.69 6.93 -6.85
CA ASN A 104 -8.69 5.88 -6.81
C ASN A 104 -8.44 4.93 -5.62
N GLY A 105 -9.50 4.60 -4.86
CA GLY A 105 -9.41 3.73 -3.68
C GLY A 105 -9.02 4.44 -2.38
N GLN A 106 -8.40 3.71 -1.46
CA GLN A 106 -7.98 4.19 -0.14
C GLN A 106 -6.45 4.12 -0.01
N CYS A 107 -5.85 5.03 0.77
CA CYS A 107 -4.41 5.08 1.00
C CYS A 107 -4.03 4.26 2.22
N PHE A 108 -3.15 3.27 2.06
CA PHE A 108 -2.65 2.46 3.17
C PHE A 108 -1.83 3.30 4.16
N VAL A 109 -2.08 3.12 5.45
CA VAL A 109 -1.34 3.75 6.55
C VAL A 109 -0.86 2.72 7.56
N PHE A 110 0.31 2.96 8.14
CA PHE A 110 1.01 2.05 9.04
C PHE A 110 0.60 2.25 10.51
N ASP A 111 -0.69 2.42 10.76
CA ASP A 111 -1.27 2.57 12.09
C ASP A 111 -2.59 1.80 12.20
N SER A 112 -3.30 1.96 13.32
CA SER A 112 -4.52 1.21 13.62
C SER A 112 -5.65 1.43 12.61
N ARG A 113 -5.63 2.53 11.85
CA ARG A 113 -6.64 2.84 10.84
C ARG A 113 -6.53 1.96 9.60
N VAL A 114 -5.35 1.42 9.32
CA VAL A 114 -5.00 0.60 8.13
C VAL A 114 -5.08 1.35 6.80
N SER A 115 -6.10 2.17 6.61
CA SER A 115 -6.31 2.95 5.40
C SER A 115 -7.03 4.26 5.69
N VAL A 116 -6.85 5.24 4.80
CA VAL A 116 -7.57 6.52 4.83
C VAL A 116 -8.04 6.95 3.43
N GLY A 117 -9.15 7.68 3.35
CA GLY A 117 -9.65 8.30 2.13
C GLY A 117 -9.41 9.82 2.07
N HIS A 118 -10.07 10.50 1.12
CA HIS A 118 -10.08 11.97 1.05
C HIS A 118 -10.52 12.61 2.37
N GLY A 119 -9.89 13.73 2.72
CA GLY A 119 -10.03 14.38 4.02
C GLY A 119 -9.43 13.58 5.18
N LEU A 120 -8.54 12.62 4.88
CA LEU A 120 -7.90 11.72 5.86
C LEU A 120 -8.88 10.93 6.73
N LYS A 121 -10.11 10.73 6.24
CA LYS A 121 -11.13 9.93 6.92
C LYS A 121 -10.67 8.48 7.00
N GLU A 122 -10.87 7.86 8.16
CA GLU A 122 -10.56 6.43 8.34
C GLU A 122 -11.31 5.60 7.28
N GLY A 123 -10.56 4.69 6.67
CA GLY A 123 -11.05 3.78 5.65
C GLY A 123 -11.69 2.52 6.22
N GLU A 124 -12.08 1.62 5.31
CA GLU A 124 -12.83 0.41 5.65
C GLU A 124 -11.95 -0.84 5.67
N TYR A 125 -10.72 -0.75 5.15
CA TYR A 125 -9.82 -1.89 5.16
C TYR A 125 -9.41 -2.26 6.59
N LYS A 126 -9.29 -3.56 6.83
CA LYS A 126 -8.71 -4.12 8.05
C LYS A 126 -7.62 -5.12 7.68
N LEU A 127 -6.65 -5.34 8.57
CA LEU A 127 -5.57 -6.29 8.28
C LEU A 127 -6.04 -7.72 8.52
N CYS A 128 -5.64 -8.62 7.63
CA CYS A 128 -5.68 -10.05 7.90
C CYS A 128 -4.77 -10.36 9.10
N PHE A 129 -5.31 -10.99 10.13
CA PHE A 129 -4.57 -11.38 11.33
C PHE A 129 -3.53 -12.48 11.08
N ALA A 130 -3.56 -13.14 9.92
CA ALA A 130 -2.59 -14.18 9.54
C ALA A 130 -1.43 -13.62 8.69
N CYS A 131 -1.75 -12.93 7.60
CA CYS A 131 -0.74 -12.46 6.63
C CYS A 131 -0.50 -10.95 6.64
N ARG A 132 -1.26 -10.17 7.42
CA ARG A 132 -1.17 -8.70 7.50
C ARG A 132 -1.43 -7.98 6.17
N MET A 133 -2.03 -8.65 5.19
CA MET A 133 -2.55 -8.00 3.99
C MET A 133 -3.82 -7.22 4.34
N PRO A 134 -4.03 -6.03 3.75
CA PRO A 134 -5.30 -5.32 3.89
C PRO A 134 -6.43 -6.10 3.20
N LEU A 135 -7.57 -6.20 3.88
CA LEU A 135 -8.78 -6.84 3.41
C LEU A 135 -9.91 -5.81 3.39
N SER A 136 -10.64 -5.75 2.27
CA SER A 136 -11.87 -4.98 2.17
C SER A 136 -12.99 -5.65 2.97
N PRO A 137 -14.09 -4.95 3.32
CA PRO A 137 -15.23 -5.56 4.01
C PRO A 137 -15.75 -6.83 3.33
N ALA A 138 -15.84 -6.84 2.01
CA ALA A 138 -16.33 -7.99 1.24
C ALA A 138 -15.38 -9.20 1.27
N ASP A 139 -14.10 -9.01 1.62
CA ASP A 139 -13.15 -10.12 1.73
C ASP A 139 -13.37 -10.98 2.97
N PHE A 140 -14.05 -10.46 3.98
CA PHE A 140 -14.41 -11.18 5.20
C PHE A 140 -15.55 -12.18 4.99
N ASP A 141 -16.35 -11.99 3.94
CA ASP A 141 -17.46 -12.88 3.57
C ASP A 141 -17.03 -14.02 2.64
N LYS A 142 -15.76 -14.05 2.23
CA LYS A 142 -15.24 -15.07 1.31
C LYS A 142 -15.05 -16.42 2.02
N PRO A 143 -15.31 -17.56 1.36
CA PRO A 143 -15.13 -18.89 1.97
C PRO A 143 -13.73 -19.20 2.48
N GLU A 144 -12.70 -18.58 1.91
CA GLU A 144 -11.30 -18.75 2.31
C GLU A 144 -10.96 -17.98 3.60
N TYR A 145 -11.85 -17.10 4.07
CA TYR A 145 -11.65 -16.33 5.28
C TYR A 145 -11.95 -17.17 6.52
N GLU A 146 -10.92 -17.31 7.36
CA GLU A 146 -11.04 -17.86 8.70
C GLU A 146 -10.34 -16.88 9.65
N HIS A 147 -11.11 -16.26 10.56
CA HIS A 147 -10.61 -15.18 11.41
C HIS A 147 -9.33 -15.59 12.16
N GLY A 148 -8.25 -14.84 11.95
CA GLY A 148 -6.97 -15.14 12.59
C GLY A 148 -6.08 -16.17 11.89
N VAL A 149 -6.58 -16.84 10.86
CA VAL A 149 -6.01 -18.06 10.30
C VAL A 149 -5.72 -17.94 8.81
N THR A 150 -6.72 -17.60 7.99
CA THR A 150 -6.57 -17.47 6.53
C THR A 150 -7.44 -16.37 5.95
N CYS A 151 -7.09 -15.95 4.74
CA CYS A 151 -7.93 -15.13 3.86
C CYS A 151 -7.66 -15.56 2.41
N HIS A 152 -8.42 -15.01 1.46
CA HIS A 152 -8.27 -15.31 0.03
C HIS A 152 -6.84 -15.08 -0.51
N GLN A 153 -6.06 -14.16 0.09
CA GLN A 153 -4.67 -13.90 -0.31
C GLN A 153 -3.67 -14.93 0.24
N CYS A 154 -3.91 -15.52 1.41
CA CYS A 154 -2.93 -16.36 2.12
C CYS A 154 -3.34 -17.81 2.36
N ILE A 155 -4.51 -18.22 1.89
CA ILE A 155 -5.04 -19.59 2.04
C ILE A 155 -4.02 -20.68 1.60
N ASN A 156 -3.21 -20.37 0.59
CA ASN A 156 -2.18 -21.25 0.03
C ASN A 156 -0.74 -20.89 0.46
N GLN A 157 -0.55 -19.91 1.35
CA GLN A 157 0.77 -19.47 1.81
C GLN A 157 1.23 -20.15 3.10
N HIS A 158 0.34 -20.89 3.77
CA HIS A 158 0.60 -21.50 5.06
C HIS A 158 0.25 -22.99 5.03
N THR A 159 1.11 -23.82 5.62
CA THR A 159 0.86 -25.25 5.81
C THR A 159 -0.29 -25.47 6.80
N GLU A 160 -0.92 -26.64 6.76
CA GLU A 160 -1.99 -26.99 7.71
C GLU A 160 -1.52 -26.93 9.16
N ASP A 161 -0.31 -27.41 9.46
CA ASP A 161 0.29 -27.28 10.81
C ASP A 161 0.39 -25.82 11.27
N ARG A 162 0.72 -24.90 10.34
CA ARG A 162 0.80 -23.47 10.65
C ARG A 162 -0.59 -22.86 10.85
N LYS A 163 -1.58 -23.28 10.07
CA LYS A 163 -2.99 -22.87 10.25
C LYS A 163 -3.52 -23.36 11.60
N GLU A 164 -3.20 -24.58 12.02
CA GLU A 164 -3.62 -25.12 13.31
C GLU A 164 -3.03 -24.31 14.49
N ARG A 165 -1.76 -23.93 14.40
CA ARG A 165 -1.16 -23.01 15.39
C ARG A 165 -1.85 -21.65 15.42
N PHE A 166 -2.37 -21.16 14.29
CA PHE A 166 -3.12 -19.92 14.25
C PHE A 166 -4.49 -20.06 14.92
N ARG A 167 -5.19 -21.17 14.68
CA ARG A 167 -6.46 -21.51 15.35
C ARG A 167 -6.28 -21.59 16.86
N GLU A 168 -5.24 -22.28 17.31
CA GLU A 168 -4.96 -22.40 18.74
C GLU A 168 -4.65 -21.03 19.37
N ARG A 169 -3.90 -20.16 18.68
CA ARG A 169 -3.70 -18.77 19.13
C ARG A 169 -5.03 -18.02 19.28
N GLN A 170 -5.92 -18.12 18.30
CA GLN A 170 -7.24 -17.45 18.35
C GLN A 170 -8.10 -17.99 19.49
N LYS A 171 -8.06 -19.30 19.73
CA LYS A 171 -8.74 -19.93 20.86
C LYS A 171 -8.23 -19.38 22.20
N GLN A 172 -6.91 -19.23 22.37
CA GLN A 172 -6.33 -18.65 23.59
C GLN A 172 -6.72 -17.18 23.78
N VAL A 173 -6.74 -16.37 22.71
CA VAL A 173 -7.23 -14.99 22.74
C VAL A 173 -8.70 -14.94 23.18
N ALA A 174 -9.56 -15.76 22.58
CA ALA A 174 -10.99 -15.81 22.92
C ALA A 174 -11.22 -16.24 24.38
N LEU A 175 -10.43 -17.20 24.89
CA LEU A 175 -10.49 -17.62 26.29
C LEU A 175 -10.04 -16.51 27.24
N ALA A 176 -8.99 -15.77 26.91
CA ALA A 176 -8.51 -14.65 27.71
C ALA A 176 -9.54 -13.51 27.79
N VAL A 177 -10.18 -13.16 26.66
CA VAL A 177 -11.27 -12.18 26.62
C VAL A 177 -12.43 -12.62 27.52
N LYS A 178 -12.86 -13.89 27.47
CA LYS A 178 -13.90 -14.43 28.36
C LYS A 178 -13.53 -14.37 29.84
N ARG A 179 -12.24 -14.43 30.17
CA ARG A 179 -11.71 -14.35 31.55
C ARG A 179 -11.50 -12.91 32.03
N GLY A 180 -11.74 -11.90 31.18
CA GLY A 180 -11.48 -10.50 31.52
C GLY A 180 -9.99 -10.16 31.63
N THR A 181 -9.12 -11.06 31.19
CA THR A 181 -7.67 -10.88 31.17
C THR A 181 -7.23 -10.41 29.79
N GLN A 182 -6.45 -9.35 29.69
CA GLN A 182 -5.92 -8.85 28.42
C GLN A 182 -4.88 -9.84 27.87
N HIS A 183 -5.16 -10.45 26.71
CA HIS A 183 -4.16 -11.24 26.00
C HIS A 183 -3.18 -10.29 25.31
N ILE A 184 -1.88 -10.37 25.63
CA ILE A 184 -0.85 -9.56 24.97
C ILE A 184 -0.70 -10.07 23.53
N GLY A 185 -0.86 -9.18 22.55
CA GLY A 185 -0.63 -9.46 21.12
C GLY A 185 -1.86 -9.50 20.20
N GLY A 186 -2.93 -8.76 20.54
CA GLY A 186 -4.05 -8.44 19.64
C GLY A 186 -3.75 -7.21 18.79
#